data_AF-A0A535Y1T7-F1
#
_entry.id   AF-A0A535Y1T7-F1
#
_cell.length_a   1.000
_cell.length_b   1.000
_cell.length_c   1.000
_cell.angle_alpha   90.00
_cell.angle_beta   90.00
_cell.angle_gamma   90.00
#
_symmetry.space_group_name_H-M   'P 1'
#
loop_
_entity.id
_entity.type
_entity.pdbx_description
1 polymer ?
#
loop_
_entity_poly.entity_id
_entity_poly.type
_entity_poly.pdbx_seq_one_letter_code
_entity_poly.pdbx_strand_id
1 'polypeptide(L)' 'FTDLGVAPERLDLIVVKIGYLVPELFAAAKGWVIALTPGGVDQDIVRLGYRRIERPMYPFDPDMPAPPLEPVVFG' A
#
# COMPACT_ATOMS: atom_id res chain seq x y z
N PHE A 1 -11.00 -11.02 -14.71
CA PHE A 1 -12.13 -11.88 -14.30
C PHE A 1 -12.74 -12.60 -15.49
N THR A 2 -13.18 -11.86 -16.52
CA THR A 2 -13.82 -12.42 -17.72
C THR A 2 -13.00 -13.47 -18.45
N ASP A 3 -11.68 -13.27 -18.58
CA ASP A 3 -10.77 -14.26 -19.20
C ASP A 3 -10.71 -15.59 -18.42
N LEU A 4 -11.06 -15.57 -17.13
CA LEU A 4 -11.16 -16.74 -16.28
C LEU A 4 -12.60 -17.30 -16.21
N GLY A 5 -13.54 -16.77 -17.00
CA GLY A 5 -14.95 -17.15 -16.97
C GLY A 5 -15.70 -16.70 -15.71
N VAL A 6 -15.14 -15.76 -14.95
CA VAL A 6 -15.75 -15.25 -13.71
C VAL A 6 -16.52 -13.97 -14.02
N ALA A 7 -17.81 -13.95 -13.64
CA ALA A 7 -18.70 -12.79 -13.72
C ALA A 7 -18.64 -12.01 -12.39
N PRO A 8 -17.81 -10.95 -12.28
CA PRO A 8 -17.56 -10.25 -11.01
C PRO A 8 -18.82 -9.61 -10.43
N GLU A 9 -19.75 -9.15 -11.26
CA GLU A 9 -21.03 -8.54 -10.85
C GLU A 9 -21.99 -9.50 -10.14
N ARG A 10 -21.73 -10.81 -10.23
CA ARG A 10 -22.50 -11.87 -9.57
C ARG A 10 -21.89 -12.31 -8.24
N LEU A 11 -20.77 -11.71 -7.83
CA LEU A 11 -20.08 -12.04 -6.58
C LEU A 11 -20.44 -11.02 -5.50
N ASP A 12 -20.65 -11.50 -4.27
CA ASP A 12 -20.93 -10.63 -3.12
C ASP A 12 -19.68 -9.87 -2.65
N LEU A 13 -18.49 -10.45 -2.85
CA LEU A 13 -17.20 -9.87 -2.46
C LEU A 13 -16.12 -10.20 -3.49
N ILE A 14 -15.31 -9.19 -3.81
CA ILE A 14 -14.11 -9.34 -4.65
C ILE A 14 -12.91 -8.87 -3.83
N VAL A 15 -11.90 -9.74 -3.71
CA VAL A 15 -10.62 -9.41 -3.08
C VAL A 15 -9.56 -9.33 -4.16
N VAL A 16 -8.84 -8.20 -4.19
CA VAL A 16 -7.78 -7.92 -5.17
C VAL A 16 -6.49 -7.59 -4.43
N LYS A 17 -5.34 -8.02 -4.97
CA LYS A 17 -4.02 -7.70 -4.43
C LYS A 17 -3.48 -6.45 -5.13
N ILE A 18 -4.00 -5.29 -4.74
CA ILE A 18 -3.62 -3.98 -5.29
C ILE A 18 -3.40 -2.97 -4.17
N GLY A 19 -2.48 -2.03 -4.39
CA GLY A 19 -2.16 -0.97 -3.41
C GLY A 19 -3.10 0.23 -3.46
N TYR A 20 -3.95 0.33 -4.48
CA TYR A 20 -4.95 1.38 -4.67
C TYR A 20 -6.10 0.84 -5.53
N LEU A 21 -7.28 1.44 -5.42
CA LEU A 21 -8.39 1.10 -6.30
C LEU A 21 -8.18 1.72 -7.68
N VAL A 22 -8.09 0.87 -8.69
CA VAL A 22 -8.13 1.30 -10.09
C VAL A 22 -9.54 1.80 -10.45
N PRO A 23 -9.68 2.75 -11.39
CA PRO A 23 -10.96 3.41 -11.69
C PRO A 23 -12.12 2.44 -11.96
N GLU A 24 -11.87 1.33 -12.63
CA GLU A 24 -12.88 0.34 -13.00
C GLU A 24 -13.44 -0.39 -11.78
N LEU A 25 -12.57 -0.76 -10.83
CA LEU A 25 -12.98 -1.39 -9.57
C LEU A 25 -13.68 -0.38 -8.66
N PHE A 26 -13.24 0.87 -8.67
CA PHE A 26 -13.90 1.94 -7.93
C PHE A 26 -15.33 2.16 -8.44
N ALA A 27 -15.52 2.23 -9.76
CA ALA A 27 -16.82 2.40 -10.38
C ALA A 27 -17.77 1.21 -10.14
N ALA A 28 -17.23 -0.01 -10.06
CA ALA A 28 -18.01 -1.21 -9.80
C ALA A 28 -18.35 -1.44 -8.31
N ALA A 29 -17.60 -0.83 -7.39
CA ALA A 29 -17.74 -1.05 -5.96
C ALA A 29 -19.00 -0.36 -5.39
N LYS A 30 -19.85 -1.11 -4.67
CA LYS A 30 -20.89 -0.51 -3.81
C LYS A 30 -20.31 0.09 -2.52
N GLY A 31 -19.11 -0.33 -2.17
CA GLY A 31 -18.30 0.08 -1.03
C GLY A 31 -16.97 -0.67 -1.07
N TRP A 32 -15.94 -0.16 -0.40
CA TRP A 32 -14.63 -0.78 -0.39
C TRP A 32 -13.92 -0.60 0.95
N VAL A 33 -13.04 -1.54 1.26
CA VAL A 33 -12.16 -1.53 2.44
C VAL A 33 -10.76 -1.92 1.97
N ILE A 34 -9.74 -1.25 2.49
CA ILE A 34 -8.35 -1.68 2.35
C ILE A 34 -7.99 -2.53 3.56
N ALA A 35 -7.68 -3.81 3.31
CA ALA A 35 -7.17 -4.71 4.33
C ALA A 35 -5.64 -4.79 4.27
N LEU A 36 -4.96 -4.29 5.31
CA LEU A 36 -3.51 -4.40 5.47
C LEU A 36 -3.11 -5.81 5.92
N THR A 37 -3.29 -6.77 5.01
CA THR A 37 -2.97 -8.18 5.24
C THR A 37 -1.44 -8.38 5.36
N PRO A 38 -0.96 -9.19 6.32
CA PRO A 38 0.46 -9.55 6.39
C PRO A 38 0.96 -10.17 5.08
N GLY A 39 2.21 -9.88 4.70
CA GLY A 39 2.85 -10.50 3.54
C GLY A 39 4.04 -9.71 3.02
N GLY A 40 4.55 -10.10 1.86
CA GLY A 40 5.76 -9.51 1.27
C GLY A 40 5.66 -8.04 0.83
N VAL A 41 4.48 -7.42 0.93
CA VAL A 41 4.22 -6.00 0.62
C VAL A 41 3.48 -5.34 1.80
N ASP A 42 3.99 -5.58 3.00
CA ASP A 42 3.42 -5.06 4.23
C ASP A 42 3.52 -3.54 4.30
N GLN A 43 2.45 -2.88 4.73
CA GLN A 43 2.43 -1.42 4.93
C GLN A 43 2.75 -1.03 6.38
N ASP A 44 2.63 -1.98 7.31
CA ASP A 44 3.21 -1.84 8.64
C ASP A 44 4.70 -2.14 8.53
N ILE A 45 5.46 -1.19 7.96
CA ILE A 45 6.87 -1.42 7.65
C ILE A 45 7.71 -1.53 8.93
N VAL A 46 7.30 -0.90 10.04
CA VAL A 46 8.08 -0.87 11.29
C VAL A 46 8.18 -2.27 11.90
N ARG A 47 7.17 -3.14 11.73
CA ARG A 47 7.25 -4.54 12.18
C ARG A 47 8.20 -5.40 11.36
N LEU A 48 8.68 -4.92 10.21
CA LEU A 48 9.61 -5.66 9.37
C LEU A 48 11.04 -5.48 9.90
N GLY A 49 11.74 -6.59 10.18
CA GLY A 49 13.07 -6.59 10.80
C GLY A 49 14.21 -6.19 9.84
N TYR A 50 14.22 -4.95 9.35
CA TYR A 50 15.23 -4.44 8.42
C TYR A 50 16.64 -4.43 9.04
N ARG A 51 17.66 -4.82 8.24
CA ARG A 51 19.07 -4.90 8.69
C ARG A 51 20.03 -4.00 7.92
N ARG A 52 19.64 -3.49 6.74
CA ARG A 52 20.51 -2.76 5.80
C ARG A 52 19.85 -1.45 5.37
N ILE A 53 19.40 -0.67 6.34
CA ILE A 53 18.89 0.69 6.13
C ILE A 53 19.89 1.68 6.72
N GLU A 54 19.97 2.87 6.13
CA GLU A 54 20.73 3.98 6.71
C GLU A 54 19.95 4.52 7.91
N ARG A 55 20.65 4.74 9.03
CA ARG A 55 20.06 5.25 10.26
C ARG A 55 20.79 6.54 10.68
N PRO A 56 20.09 7.52 11.30
CA PRO A 56 18.68 7.45 11.70
C PRO A 56 17.71 7.61 10.53
N MET A 57 16.58 6.90 10.56
CA MET A 57 15.53 6.97 9.53
C MET A 57 14.12 6.91 10.15
N TYR A 58 13.28 7.88 9.83
CA TYR A 58 11.85 7.83 10.16
C TYR A 58 11.14 6.84 9.22
N PRO A 59 10.24 5.96 9.69
CA PRO A 59 9.67 5.87 11.04
C PRO A 59 10.40 4.92 12.01
N PHE A 60 11.57 4.37 11.66
CA PHE A 60 12.29 3.39 12.49
C PHE A 60 13.02 4.00 13.70
N ASP A 61 13.36 5.29 13.62
CA ASP A 61 14.01 6.09 14.65
C ASP A 61 13.17 7.36 14.89
N PRO A 62 12.04 7.29 15.61
CA PRO A 62 11.07 8.39 15.69
C PRO A 62 11.60 9.65 16.39
N ASP A 63 12.63 9.51 17.22
CA ASP A 63 13.25 10.61 17.96
C ASP A 63 14.42 11.26 17.19
N MET A 64 14.60 10.94 15.91
CA MET A 64 15.66 11.54 15.09
C MET A 64 15.44 13.04 14.87
N PRO A 65 16.52 13.83 14.69
CA PRO A 65 16.39 15.23 14.26
C PRO A 65 15.60 15.34 12.95
N ALA A 66 14.81 16.41 12.81
CA ALA A 66 14.09 16.66 11.56
C ALA A 66 15.09 16.79 10.40
N PRO A 67 14.90 16.03 9.29
CA PRO A 67 15.70 16.25 8.10
C PRO A 67 15.33 17.61 7.46
N PRO A 68 16.17 18.17 6.58
CA PRO A 68 15.75 19.27 5.73
C PRO A 68 14.54 18.82 4.89
N LEU A 69 13.41 19.53 5.02
CA LEU A 69 12.16 19.24 4.31
C LEU A 69 11.90 20.25 3.19
N GLU A 70 12.87 21.11 2.90
CA GLU A 70 12.81 22.08 1.82
C GLU A 70 12.94 21.38 0.46
N PRO A 71 12.06 21.68 -0.51
CA PRO A 71 12.20 21.15 -1.86
C PRO A 71 13.52 21.62 -2.49
N VAL A 72 14.31 20.67 -3.00
CA VAL A 72 15.53 20.95 -3.77
C VAL A 72 15.26 20.63 -5.24
N VAL A 73 15.47 21.60 -6.12
CA VAL A 73 15.45 21.37 -7.58
C VAL A 73 16.89 21.16 -8.03
N PHE A 74 17.20 19.95 -8.50
CA PHE A 74 18.47 19.68 -9.15
C PHE A 74 18.37 20.17 -10.60
N GLY A 75 19.21 21.14 -10.96
CA GLY A 75 19.38 21.62 -12.33
C GLY A 75 20.36 20.77 -13.12
#